data_AF-A0A1I8BKJ2-F1
#
_entry.id   AF-A0A1I8BKJ2-F1
#
_cell.length_a   1.000
_cell.length_b   1.000
_cell.length_c   1.000
_cell.angle_alpha   90.00
_cell.angle_beta   90.00
_cell.angle_gamma   90.00
#
_symmetry.space_group_name_H-M   'P 1'
#
loop_
_entity.id
_entity.type
_entity.pdbx_description
1 polymer ?
#
loop_
_entity_poly.entity_id
_entity_poly.type
_entity_poly.pdbx_seq_one_letter_code
_entity_poly.pdbx_strand_id
1 'polypeptide(L)'
;IDKSKIEHLDVLWLELLVALIGEQFGRDSEYICGAVCNIRSKGHKICLWTKDAEAEDVNRRIGTILKSRFQDTTNCNIRVNYEEHNVSQHKSSSATQVRFALQ
;
A
#
# COMPACT_ATOMS: atom_id res chain seq x y z
N ILE A 1 13.56 16.47 11.26
CA ILE A 1 12.63 15.70 10.42
C ILE A 1 11.89 16.73 9.58
N ASP A 2 12.03 16.67 8.26
CA ASP A 2 11.46 17.66 7.33
C ASP A 2 9.92 17.55 7.34
N LYS A 3 9.23 18.61 7.76
CA LYS A 3 7.76 18.64 7.92
C LYS A 3 7.03 18.37 6.60
N SER A 4 7.61 18.75 5.46
CA SER A 4 6.99 18.57 4.13
C SER A 4 6.81 17.10 3.72
N LYS A 5 7.70 16.21 4.21
CA LYS A 5 7.62 14.76 3.97
C LYS A 5 6.60 14.06 4.88
N ILE A 6 6.27 14.67 6.01
CA ILE A 6 5.25 14.17 6.96
C ILE A 6 3.86 14.58 6.50
N GLU A 7 3.68 15.79 5.95
CA GLU A 7 2.35 16.27 5.52
C GLU A 7 1.68 15.35 4.49
N HIS A 8 2.45 14.79 3.54
CA HIS A 8 1.90 13.83 2.59
C HIS A 8 1.59 12.47 3.23
N LEU A 9 2.30 12.07 4.29
CA LEU A 9 2.08 10.77 4.94
C LEU A 9 0.72 10.74 5.66
N ASP A 10 0.41 11.77 6.45
CA ASP A 10 -0.83 11.82 7.22
C ASP A 10 -2.05 11.86 6.29
N VAL A 11 -1.96 12.64 5.21
CA VAL A 11 -3.00 12.73 4.18
C VAL A 11 -3.20 11.40 3.46
N LEU A 12 -2.11 10.74 3.03
CA LEU A 12 -2.18 9.43 2.37
C LEU A 12 -2.71 8.34 3.31
N TRP A 13 -2.33 8.39 4.58
CA TRP A 13 -2.83 7.45 5.59
C TRP A 13 -4.33 7.64 5.84
N LEU A 14 -4.78 8.89 5.96
CA LEU A 14 -6.19 9.21 6.08
C LEU A 14 -6.99 8.77 4.85
N GLU A 15 -6.49 9.04 3.63
CA GLU A 15 -7.14 8.61 2.39
C GLU A 15 -7.30 7.09 2.35
N LEU A 16 -6.29 6.32 2.77
CA LEU A 16 -6.41 4.87 2.86
C LEU A 16 -7.46 4.42 3.88
N LEU A 17 -7.50 5.05 5.06
CA LEU A 17 -8.51 4.73 6.08
C LEU A 17 -9.92 5.02 5.56
N VAL A 18 -10.13 6.16 4.91
CA VAL A 18 -11.41 6.53 4.27
C VAL A 18 -11.78 5.54 3.17
N ALA A 19 -10.81 5.11 2.36
CA ALA A 19 -11.04 4.12 1.31
C ALA A 19 -11.48 2.76 1.85
N LEU A 20 -10.90 2.34 2.98
CA LEU A 20 -11.25 1.09 3.65
C LEU A 20 -12.66 1.11 4.24
N ILE A 21 -12.97 2.12 5.05
CA ILE A 21 -14.29 2.21 5.71
C ILE A 21 -15.40 2.59 4.73
N GLY A 22 -15.05 3.27 3.63
CA GLY A 22 -15.97 3.64 2.55
C GLY A 22 -16.18 2.55 1.52
N GLU A 23 -15.67 1.33 1.77
CA GLU A 23 -15.83 0.14 0.91
C GLU A 23 -15.41 0.37 -0.55
N GLN A 24 -14.42 1.23 -0.78
CA GLN A 24 -14.05 1.68 -2.12
C GLN A 24 -13.32 0.61 -2.95
N PHE A 25 -12.93 -0.49 -2.31
CA PHE A 25 -12.38 -1.67 -2.97
C PHE A 25 -13.48 -2.63 -3.48
N GLY A 26 -14.76 -2.30 -3.24
CA GLY A 26 -15.92 -3.05 -3.74
C GLY A 26 -15.88 -4.52 -3.34
N ARG A 27 -16.13 -5.42 -4.30
CA ARG A 27 -16.09 -6.88 -4.07
C ARG A 27 -14.74 -7.39 -3.59
N ASP A 28 -13.65 -6.70 -3.92
CA ASP A 28 -12.30 -7.14 -3.55
C ASP A 28 -11.99 -6.81 -2.07
N SER A 29 -12.85 -6.04 -1.38
CA SER A 29 -12.69 -5.70 0.04
C SER A 29 -12.59 -6.93 0.95
N GLU A 30 -13.26 -8.03 0.59
CA GLU A 30 -13.18 -9.28 1.37
C GLU A 30 -11.77 -9.90 1.40
N TYR A 31 -10.89 -9.50 0.47
CA TYR A 31 -9.50 -9.95 0.40
C TYR A 31 -8.56 -9.10 1.23
N ILE A 32 -9.02 -7.96 1.76
CA ILE A 32 -8.21 -7.05 2.57
C ILE A 32 -8.24 -7.48 4.03
N CYS A 33 -7.06 -7.63 4.63
CA CYS A 33 -6.90 -7.93 6.05
C CYS A 33 -6.82 -6.66 6.90
N GLY A 34 -6.19 -5.61 6.36
CA GLY A 34 -5.96 -4.36 7.08
C GLY A 34 -4.81 -3.55 6.49
N ALA A 35 -4.55 -2.39 7.07
CA ALA A 35 -3.50 -1.48 6.64
C ALA A 35 -2.50 -1.19 7.76
N VAL A 36 -1.26 -0.87 7.37
CA VAL A 36 -0.14 -0.60 8.29
C VAL A 36 0.60 0.66 7.85
N CYS A 37 0.86 1.57 8.78
CA CYS A 37 1.75 2.71 8.59
C CYS A 37 3.02 2.53 9.43
N ASN A 38 4.18 2.50 8.77
CA ASN A 38 5.48 2.35 9.39
C ASN A 38 6.23 3.68 9.35
N ILE A 39 6.48 4.26 10.52
CA ILE A 39 7.21 5.53 10.66
C ILE A 39 8.67 5.22 11.02
N ARG A 40 9.62 5.56 10.14
CA ARG A 40 11.07 5.31 10.35
C ARG A 40 11.91 6.49 9.87
N SER A 41 13.10 6.64 10.44
CA SER A 41 14.03 7.74 10.11
C SER A 41 14.50 7.75 8.65
N LYS A 42 14.61 6.57 8.01
CA LYS A 42 15.08 6.41 6.63
C LYS A 42 13.97 6.40 5.57
N GLY A 43 12.70 6.56 5.98
CA GLY A 43 11.56 6.56 5.07
C GLY A 43 10.34 5.89 5.69
N HIS A 44 9.18 6.51 5.47
CA HIS A 44 7.89 6.00 5.92
C HIS A 44 7.31 5.02 4.89
N LYS A 45 6.51 4.05 5.33
CA LYS A 45 5.80 3.13 4.44
C LYS A 45 4.33 3.03 4.84
N ILE A 46 3.43 3.11 3.86
CA ILE A 46 2.04 2.69 3.99
C ILE A 46 1.89 1.36 3.26
N CYS A 47 1.25 0.39 3.90
CA CYS A 47 1.03 -0.94 3.36
C CYS A 47 -0.44 -1.34 3.54
N LEU A 48 -0.97 -2.08 2.56
CA LEU A 48 -2.27 -2.72 2.61
C LEU A 48 -2.05 -4.23 2.51
N TRP A 49 -2.55 -4.99 3.46
CA TRP A 49 -2.37 -6.43 3.54
C TRP A 49 -3.57 -7.15 2.95
N THR A 50 -3.30 -8.12 2.07
CA THR A 50 -4.32 -9.00 1.50
C THR A 50 -4.16 -10.43 2.01
N LYS A 51 -5.25 -11.20 2.02
CA LYS A 51 -5.31 -12.55 2.62
C LYS A 51 -4.68 -13.65 1.79
N ASP A 52 -4.53 -13.44 0.48
CA ASP A 52 -4.06 -14.45 -0.47
C ASP A 52 -3.13 -13.81 -1.51
N ALA A 53 -1.86 -14.22 -1.49
CA ALA A 53 -0.84 -13.72 -2.42
C ALA A 53 -0.94 -14.31 -3.83
N GLU A 54 -1.58 -15.48 -3.96
CA GLU A 54 -1.77 -16.15 -5.24
C GLU A 54 -2.95 -15.58 -6.03
N ALA A 55 -3.85 -14.86 -5.38
CA ALA A 55 -4.96 -14.12 -6.00
C ALA A 55 -4.47 -12.87 -6.76
N GLU A 56 -3.53 -13.02 -7.69
CA GLU A 56 -2.81 -11.92 -8.36
C GLU A 56 -3.76 -10.91 -9.01
N ASP A 57 -4.80 -11.38 -9.72
CA ASP A 57 -5.78 -10.49 -10.37
C ASP A 57 -6.53 -9.61 -9.36
N VAL A 58 -6.87 -10.16 -8.19
CA VAL A 58 -7.50 -9.43 -7.09
C VAL A 58 -6.52 -8.41 -6.51
N ASN A 59 -5.30 -8.85 -6.20
CA ASN A 59 -4.24 -8.01 -5.63
C ASN A 59 -3.87 -6.84 -6.57
N ARG A 60 -3.88 -7.06 -7.88
CA ARG A 60 -3.67 -6.01 -8.88
C ARG A 60 -4.81 -4.99 -8.89
N ARG A 61 -6.07 -5.43 -8.87
CA ARG A 61 -7.22 -4.50 -8.81
C ARG A 61 -7.19 -3.65 -7.55
N ILE A 62 -6.96 -4.27 -6.39
CA ILE A 62 -6.78 -3.56 -5.12
C ILE A 62 -5.64 -2.55 -5.23
N GLY A 63 -4.48 -2.97 -5.74
CA GLY A 63 -3.32 -2.10 -5.92
C GLY A 63 -3.58 -0.93 -6.88
N THR A 64 -4.35 -1.14 -7.95
CA THR A 64 -4.72 -0.07 -8.90
C THR A 64 -5.64 0.96 -8.26
N ILE A 65 -6.63 0.52 -7.46
CA ILE A 65 -7.51 1.44 -6.71
C ILE A 65 -6.67 2.25 -5.72
N LEU A 66 -5.82 1.59 -4.93
CA LEU A 66 -4.92 2.25 -3.98
C LEU A 66 -4.03 3.30 -4.66
N LYS A 67 -3.42 2.92 -5.80
CA LYS A 67 -2.57 3.81 -6.58
C LYS A 67 -3.35 5.04 -7.04
N SER A 68 -4.54 4.85 -7.63
CA SER A 68 -5.39 5.95 -8.11
C SER A 68 -5.70 6.93 -6.98
N ARG A 69 -6.16 6.44 -5.82
CA ARG A 69 -6.48 7.27 -4.66
C ARG A 69 -5.32 8.13 -4.20
N PHE A 70 -4.14 7.52 -4.13
CA PHE A 70 -2.94 8.24 -3.71
C PHE A 70 -2.46 9.26 -4.76
N GLN A 71 -2.58 8.92 -6.05
CA GLN A 71 -2.25 9.84 -7.14
C GLN A 71 -3.21 11.04 -7.16
N ASP A 72 -4.52 10.81 -7.02
CA ASP A 72 -5.53 11.87 -6.98
C ASP A 72 -5.31 12.83 -5.80
N THR A 73 -4.85 12.28 -4.67
CA THR A 73 -4.60 13.04 -3.44
C THR A 73 -3.30 13.86 -3.48
N THR A 74 -2.26 13.34 -4.13
CA THR A 74 -0.91 13.94 -4.10
C THR A 74 -0.51 14.62 -5.40
N ASN A 75 -1.26 14.39 -6.48
CA ASN A 75 -0.91 14.78 -7.84
C ASN A 75 0.51 14.29 -8.27
N CYS A 76 0.97 13.17 -7.70
CA CYS A 76 2.29 12.58 -7.93
C CYS A 76 2.15 11.19 -8.53
N ASN A 77 3.08 10.78 -9.41
CA ASN A 77 3.12 9.38 -9.84
C ASN A 77 3.66 8.49 -8.70
N ILE A 78 2.82 7.59 -8.19
CA ILE A 78 3.16 6.71 -7.07
C ILE A 78 3.34 5.28 -7.58
N ARG A 79 4.50 4.70 -7.29
CA ARG A 79 4.76 3.28 -7.53
C ARG A 79 4.23 2.45 -6.37
N VAL A 80 3.43 1.43 -6.67
CA VAL A 80 2.96 0.43 -5.69
C VAL A 80 3.66 -0.90 -5.97
N ASN A 81 4.26 -1.49 -4.95
CA ASN A 81 4.86 -2.82 -5.03
C ASN A 81 4.02 -3.80 -4.20
N TYR A 82 3.79 -5.00 -4.75
CA TYR A 82 3.21 -6.11 -4.01
C TYR A 82 4.31 -7.06 -3.56
N GLU A 83 4.30 -7.41 -2.28
CA GLU A 83 5.24 -8.31 -1.62
C GLU A 83 4.47 -9.40 -0.88
N GLU A 84 4.86 -10.65 -1.06
CA GLU A 84 4.27 -11.76 -0.32
C GLU A 84 4.85 -11.82 1.11
N HIS A 85 3.98 -12.00 2.10
CA HIS A 85 4.38 -12.00 3.51
C HIS A 85 5.44 -13.06 3.84
N ASN A 86 5.25 -14.30 3.38
CA ASN A 86 6.15 -15.42 3.65
C ASN A 86 7.57 -15.11 3.14
N VAL A 87 7.65 -14.53 1.94
CA VAL A 87 8.91 -14.12 1.32
C VAL A 87 9.56 -12.95 2.06
N SER A 88 8.77 -11.95 2.48
CA SER A 88 9.30 -10.76 3.16
C SER A 88 9.72 -11.01 4.62
N GLN A 89 9.15 -12.01 5.30
CA GLN A 89 9.51 -12.38 6.67
C GLN A 89 10.91 -12.99 6.80
N HIS A 90 11.34 -13.78 5.81
CA HIS A 90 12.59 -14.53 5.89
C HIS A 90 13.84 -13.75 5.46
N LYS A 91 13.73 -12.43 5.25
CA LYS A 91 14.84 -11.61 4.75
C LYS A 91 15.60 -10.91 5.87
N SER A 92 16.94 -10.98 5.78
CA SER A 92 17.88 -10.24 6.64
C SER A 92 18.30 -8.88 6.07
N SER A 93 17.90 -8.55 4.82
CA SER A 93 18.26 -7.31 4.14
C SER A 93 17.05 -6.56 3.59
N SER A 94 17.24 -5.28 3.26
CA SER A 94 16.19 -4.40 2.72
C SER A 94 15.88 -4.62 1.24
N ALA A 95 16.53 -5.59 0.58
CA ALA A 95 16.32 -5.85 -0.85
C ALA A 95 14.92 -6.48 -1.07
N THR A 96 14.00 -5.69 -1.61
CA THR A 96 12.63 -6.11 -1.88
C THR A 96 12.58 -7.14 -3.00
N GLN A 97 11.95 -8.29 -2.76
CA GLN A 97 11.54 -9.20 -3.83
C GLN A 97 10.09 -8.86 -4.11
N VAL A 98 9.91 -8.02 -5.13
CA VAL A 98 8.59 -7.57 -5.57
C VAL A 98 8.00 -8.68 -6.43
N ARG A 99 6.80 -9.16 -6.09
CA ARG A 99 6.07 -10.12 -6.94
C ARG A 99 5.57 -9.43 -8.20
N PHE A 100 4.98 -8.25 -8.04
CA PHE A 100 4.65 -7.35 -9.13
C PHE A 100 4.64 -5.89 -8.67
N ALA A 101 4.84 -4.98 -9.63
CA ALA A 101 4.75 -3.55 -9.40
C ALA A 101 3.72 -2.92 -10.33
N LEU A 102 3.06 -1.87 -9.84
CA LEU A 102 2.20 -0.99 -10.61
C LEU A 102 2.97 0.33 -10.79
N GLN A 103 3.32 0.64 -12.04
CA GLN A 103 4.01 1.88 -12.42
C GLN A 103 3.03 3.01 -12.68
#